data_AF-A0A518H4U8-F1
#
_entry.id   AF-A0A518H4U8-F1
#
_cell.length_a   1.000
_cell.length_b   1.000
_cell.length_c   1.000
_cell.angle_alpha   90.00
_cell.angle_beta   90.00
_cell.angle_gamma   90.00
#
_symmetry.space_group_name_H-M   'P 1'
#
loop_
_entity.id
_entity.type
_entity.pdbx_description
1 polymer ?
#
loop_
_entity_poly.entity_id
_entity_poly.type
_entity_poly.pdbx_seq_one_letter_code
_entity_poly.pdbx_strand_id
1 'polypeptide(L)'
;MHHFRGRLLDGPEPCLSPANVYIEYLGAQDGTKPNWNGYLVVSEEDAVRPGIMYTLMLEDGRTGDLAIDHVSPDADAPGRFRAVFAGESPLA
;
A
#
# COMPACT_ATOMS: atom_id res chain seq x y z
N MET A 1 12.15 -1.96 6.14
CA MET A 1 10.75 -2.17 5.75
C MET A 1 9.97 -2.76 6.91
N HIS A 2 8.75 -2.27 7.15
CA HIS A 2 7.89 -2.65 8.26
C HIS A 2 6.61 -3.28 7.73
N HIS A 3 6.21 -4.41 8.30
CA HIS A 3 4.98 -5.09 7.93
C HIS A 3 3.81 -4.57 8.77
N PHE A 4 2.72 -4.21 8.11
CA PHE A 4 1.45 -3.86 8.72
C PHE A 4 0.31 -4.62 8.06
N ARG A 5 -0.80 -4.69 8.77
CA ARG A 5 -2.08 -5.17 8.27
C ARG A 5 -3.06 -4.01 8.25
N GLY A 6 -3.92 -4.00 7.25
CA GLY A 6 -4.88 -2.93 7.05
C GLY A 6 -5.97 -3.27 6.06
N ARG A 7 -6.52 -2.25 5.42
CA ARG A 7 -7.45 -2.33 4.31
C ARG A 7 -7.06 -1.29 3.26
N LEU A 8 -7.31 -1.61 2.01
CA LEU A 8 -7.16 -0.68 0.89
C LEU A 8 -8.55 -0.31 0.38
N LEU A 9 -8.80 0.97 0.16
CA LEU A 9 -10.07 1.49 -0.35
C LEU A 9 -9.88 2.13 -1.73
N ASP A 10 -10.81 1.87 -2.65
CA ASP A 10 -10.97 2.59 -3.92
C ASP A 10 -12.14 3.57 -3.73
N GLY A 11 -11.83 4.82 -3.38
CA GLY A 11 -12.81 5.77 -2.89
C GLY A 11 -13.51 5.25 -1.62
N PRO A 12 -14.86 5.17 -1.58
CA PRO A 12 -15.58 4.66 -0.42
C PRO A 12 -15.65 3.12 -0.36
N GLU A 13 -15.25 2.42 -1.42
CA GLU A 13 -15.44 0.98 -1.53
C GLU A 13 -14.19 0.21 -1.07
N PRO A 14 -14.35 -0.89 -0.31
CA PRO A 14 -13.23 -1.74 0.07
C PRO A 14 -12.67 -2.45 -1.17
N CYS A 15 -11.40 -2.24 -1.45
CA CYS A 15 -10.64 -2.91 -2.51
C CYS A 15 -9.93 -4.16 -1.97
N LEU A 16 -9.16 -4.02 -0.88
CA LEU A 16 -8.48 -5.15 -0.21
C LEU A 16 -8.80 -5.17 1.29
N SER A 17 -9.23 -6.31 1.83
CA SER A 17 -9.48 -6.50 3.25
C SER A 17 -9.38 -7.98 3.65
N PRO A 18 -8.27 -8.42 4.29
CA PRO A 18 -7.14 -7.61 4.76
C PRO A 18 -6.16 -7.25 3.61
N ALA A 19 -5.49 -6.11 3.77
CA ALA A 19 -4.30 -5.73 3.00
C ALA A 19 -3.05 -6.04 3.84
N ASN A 20 -2.12 -6.83 3.30
CA ASN A 20 -0.79 -7.02 3.89
C ASN A 20 0.17 -6.04 3.23
N VAL A 21 0.69 -5.09 3.99
CA VAL A 21 1.46 -3.96 3.46
C VAL A 21 2.84 -3.89 4.09
N TYR A 22 3.85 -3.65 3.26
CA TYR A 22 5.24 -3.51 3.66
C TYR A 22 5.70 -2.10 3.35
N ILE A 23 5.92 -1.30 4.39
CA ILE A 23 6.21 0.13 4.29
C ILE A 23 7.68 0.40 4.58
N GLU A 24 8.32 1.21 3.75
CA GLU A 24 9.60 1.84 4.02
C GLU A 24 9.40 3.34 4.24
N TYR A 25 9.97 3.85 5.34
CA TYR A 25 9.94 5.28 5.66
C TYR A 25 11.23 5.92 5.17
N LEU A 26 11.10 6.93 4.32
CA LEU A 26 12.22 7.61 3.67
C LEU A 26 12.80 8.75 4.53
N GLY A 27 12.15 9.06 5.65
CA GLY A 27 12.53 10.13 6.56
C GLY A 27 11.58 10.24 7.74
N ALA A 28 11.71 11.34 8.49
CA ALA A 28 10.84 11.63 9.61
C ALA A 28 9.37 11.74 9.15
N GLN A 29 8.47 11.12 9.92
CA GLN A 29 7.02 11.22 9.72
C GLN A 29 6.51 12.43 10.52
N ASP A 30 6.78 13.63 10.00
CA ASP A 30 6.38 14.90 10.63
C ASP A 30 4.97 15.36 10.20
N GLY A 31 4.27 14.56 9.39
CA GLY A 31 2.92 14.84 8.92
C GLY A 31 2.84 15.91 7.82
N THR A 32 3.96 16.42 7.31
CA THR A 32 3.95 17.51 6.32
C THR A 32 4.05 17.03 4.87
N LYS A 33 4.64 15.86 4.65
CA LYS A 33 4.87 15.29 3.30
C LYS A 33 4.76 13.76 3.32
N PRO A 34 4.37 13.15 2.20
CA PRO A 34 4.51 11.71 2.04
C PRO A 34 6.00 11.35 2.00
N ASN A 35 6.49 10.73 3.08
CA ASN A 35 7.85 10.21 3.20
C ASN A 35 7.82 8.69 3.40
N TRP A 36 6.99 8.00 2.63
CA TRP A 36 6.83 6.55 2.72
C TRP A 36 6.47 5.96 1.35
N ASN A 37 6.94 4.74 1.12
CA ASN A 37 6.62 3.93 -0.05
C ASN A 37 6.60 2.46 0.38
N GLY A 38 6.33 1.56 -0.56
CA GLY A 38 6.29 0.15 -0.20
C GLY A 38 5.66 -0.75 -1.24
N TYR A 39 5.18 -1.89 -0.79
CA TYR A 39 4.36 -2.77 -1.60
C TYR A 39 3.26 -3.47 -0.79
N LEU A 40 2.21 -3.84 -1.49
CA LEU A 40 1.15 -4.73 -1.02
C LEU A 40 1.41 -6.14 -1.56
N VAL A 41 1.11 -7.17 -0.77
CA VAL A 41 1.09 -8.55 -1.26
C VAL A 41 -0.34 -8.91 -1.63
N VAL A 42 -0.58 -9.22 -2.91
CA VAL A 42 -1.89 -9.57 -3.47
C VAL A 42 -1.86 -10.95 -4.13
N SER A 43 -3.02 -11.61 -4.18
CA SER A 43 -3.14 -12.96 -4.77
C SER A 43 -3.31 -12.94 -6.29
N GLU A 44 -3.80 -11.84 -6.84
CA GLU A 44 -4.12 -11.68 -8.27
C GLU A 44 -3.48 -10.38 -8.77
N GLU A 45 -2.99 -10.38 -10.01
CA GLU A 45 -2.28 -9.24 -10.60
C GLU A 45 -3.18 -8.01 -10.77
N ASP A 46 -4.46 -8.24 -11.05
CA ASP A 46 -5.50 -7.23 -11.29
C ASP A 46 -6.28 -6.83 -10.03
N ALA A 47 -5.92 -7.37 -8.86
CA ALA A 47 -6.52 -7.00 -7.58
C ALA A 47 -6.38 -5.50 -7.27
N VAL A 48 -5.37 -4.85 -7.83
CA VAL A 48 -5.14 -3.40 -7.80
C VAL A 48 -4.62 -2.92 -9.15
N ARG A 49 -4.79 -1.64 -9.44
CA ARG A 49 -4.46 -1.09 -10.76
C ARG A 49 -3.35 -0.04 -10.67
N PRO A 50 -2.27 -0.18 -11.47
CA PRO A 50 -1.28 0.88 -11.64
C PRO A 50 -1.90 2.23 -12.05
N GLY A 51 -1.33 3.32 -11.55
CA GLY A 51 -1.77 4.69 -11.80
C GLY A 51 -3.04 5.11 -11.06
N ILE A 52 -3.66 4.21 -10.27
CA ILE A 52 -4.82 4.53 -9.45
C ILE A 52 -4.39 4.88 -8.03
N MET A 53 -5.01 5.92 -7.49
CA MET A 53 -4.86 6.34 -6.10
C MET A 53 -5.85 5.57 -5.22
N TYR A 54 -5.35 5.06 -4.11
CA TYR A 54 -6.11 4.32 -3.10
C TYR A 54 -5.87 4.92 -1.72
N THR A 55 -6.81 4.72 -0.80
CA THR A 55 -6.62 5.05 0.61
C THR A 55 -6.25 3.79 1.38
N LEU A 56 -5.09 3.80 2.03
CA LEU A 56 -4.64 2.76 2.95
C LEU A 56 -5.09 3.11 4.37
N MET A 57 -5.82 2.19 5.00
CA MET A 57 -6.19 2.27 6.41
C MET A 57 -5.51 1.13 7.18
N LEU A 58 -4.55 1.44 8.03
CA LEU A 58 -3.87 0.47 8.88
C LEU A 58 -4.70 0.10 10.10
N GLU A 59 -4.53 -1.12 10.60
CA GLU A 59 -5.23 -1.60 11.81
C GLU A 59 -4.82 -0.83 13.08
N ASP A 60 -3.67 -0.14 13.07
CA ASP A 60 -3.23 0.73 14.16
C ASP A 60 -3.88 2.13 14.14
N GLY A 61 -4.80 2.36 13.19
CA GLY A 61 -5.57 3.59 13.05
C GLY A 61 -5.00 4.58 12.04
N ARG A 62 -3.75 4.40 11.60
CA ARG A 62 -3.12 5.32 10.65
C ARG A 62 -3.75 5.20 9.26
N THR A 63 -3.87 6.32 8.57
CA THR A 63 -4.40 6.41 7.21
C THR A 63 -3.50 7.27 6.33
N GLY A 64 -3.41 6.89 5.07
CA GLY A 64 -2.71 7.67 4.05
C GLY A 64 -3.08 7.19 2.66
N ASP A 65 -2.94 8.07 1.69
CA ASP A 65 -3.20 7.79 0.29
C ASP A 65 -1.91 7.30 -0.37
N LEU A 66 -2.06 6.36 -1.29
CA LEU A 66 -0.97 5.81 -2.08
C LEU A 66 -1.39 5.67 -3.53
N ALA A 67 -0.42 5.71 -4.44
CA ALA A 67 -0.61 5.38 -5.84
C ALA A 67 0.18 4.11 -6.17
N ILE A 68 -0.48 3.16 -6.83
CA ILE A 68 0.20 1.94 -7.32
C ILE A 68 1.03 2.32 -8.54
N ASP A 69 2.33 2.08 -8.49
CA ASP A 69 3.25 2.33 -9.61
C ASP A 69 3.20 1.17 -10.61
N HIS A 70 3.43 -0.06 -10.12
CA HIS A 70 3.38 -1.27 -10.93
C HIS A 70 3.06 -2.51 -10.09
N VAL A 71 2.67 -3.60 -10.76
CA VAL A 71 2.46 -4.91 -10.16
C VAL A 71 3.44 -5.90 -10.81
N SER A 72 4.08 -6.73 -9.99
CA SER A 72 5.02 -7.75 -10.46
C SER A 72 4.90 -9.04 -9.63
N PRO A 73 5.24 -10.21 -10.18
CA PRO A 73 5.31 -11.44 -9.40
C PRO A 73 6.22 -11.32 -8.17
N ASP A 74 5.82 -11.92 -7.06
CA ASP A 74 6.64 -11.99 -5.85
C ASP A 74 7.72 -13.08 -6.01
N ALA A 75 8.99 -12.68 -6.04
CA ALA A 75 10.12 -13.59 -6.18
C ALA A 75 10.29 -14.53 -4.97
N ASP A 76 9.86 -14.11 -3.78
CA ASP A 76 10.01 -14.86 -2.53
C ASP A 76 8.77 -15.72 -2.23
N ALA A 77 7.65 -15.47 -2.92
CA ALA A 77 6.38 -16.17 -2.72
C ALA A 77 5.70 -16.50 -4.06
N PRO A 78 6.05 -17.64 -4.70
CA PRO A 78 5.44 -18.06 -5.96
C PRO A 78 3.91 -18.09 -5.90
N GLY A 79 3.26 -17.54 -6.93
CA GLY A 79 1.79 -17.44 -7.00
C GLY A 79 1.21 -16.22 -6.28
N ARG A 80 2.04 -15.28 -5.82
CA ARG A 80 1.63 -13.97 -5.32
C ARG A 80 2.24 -12.86 -6.16
N PHE A 81 1.68 -11.66 -6.02
CA PHE A 81 2.17 -10.45 -6.67
C PHE A 81 2.47 -9.39 -5.62
N ARG A 82 3.46 -8.55 -5.94
CA ARG A 82 3.76 -7.31 -5.23
C ARG A 82 3.20 -6.15 -6.04
N ALA A 83 2.30 -5.38 -5.44
CA ALA A 83 1.88 -4.11 -5.98
C ALA A 83 2.68 -3.00 -5.30
N VAL A 84 3.67 -2.47 -6.03
CA VAL A 84 4.58 -1.43 -5.54
C VAL A 84 3.86 -0.08 -5.58
N PHE A 85 4.02 0.72 -4.54
CA PHE A 85 3.37 2.01 -4.42
C PHE A 85 4.29 3.10 -3.88
N ALA A 86 3.93 4.34 -4.16
CA ALA A 86 4.41 5.53 -3.46
C ALA A 86 3.27 6.11 -2.60
N GLY A 87 3.62 6.61 -1.41
CA GLY A 87 2.68 7.40 -0.61
C GLY A 87 2.46 8.77 -1.26
N GLU A 88 1.21 9.23 -1.28
CA GLU A 88 0.80 10.51 -1.85
C GLU A 88 0.34 11.51 -0.76
N SER A 89 -0.05 11.00 0.41
CA SER A 89 -0.29 11.81 1.60
C SER A 89 0.49 11.28 2.82
N PRO A 90 0.73 12.10 3.86
CA PRO A 90 1.36 11.62 5.08
C PRO A 90 0.56 10.47 5.71
N LEU A 91 1.26 9.46 6.23
CA LEU A 91 0.63 8.35 6.93
C LEU A 91 0.43 8.75 8.41
N ALA A 92 -0.81 9.05 8.80
CA ALA A 92 -1.16 9.65 10.09
C ALA A 92 -2.28 8.92 10.83
#